data_AF-A0A963TGS4-F1
#
_entry.id   AF-A0A963TGS4-F1
#
_cell.length_a   1.000
_cell.length_b   1.000
_cell.length_c   1.000
_cell.angle_alpha   90.00
_cell.angle_beta   90.00
_cell.angle_gamma   90.00
#
_symmetry.space_group_name_H-M   'P 1'
#
loop_
_entity.id
_entity.type
_entity.pdbx_description
1 polymer ?
#
loop_
_entity_poly.entity_id
_entity_poly.type
_entity_poly.pdbx_seq_one_letter_code
_entity_poly.pdbx_strand_id
1 'polypeptide(L)'
;AGVQAVLTSMCDLRNATPYLFATTGAEWLANHALGEEVFGPLGLIVRVKDAAEMMAVARSLRGQLTCTLHLDAADTALAQDLMPVLERKAGRVLANGFPTGVEVCDAMVHGGPYPASTNFGATSVGTLSIRRFLRPVCYQNLPDALLPDDLRG
;
A
#
# COMPACT_ATOMS: atom_id res chain seq x y z
N ALA A 1 -17.20 13.31 -19.35
CA ALA A 1 -16.16 12.55 -18.62
C ALA A 1 -16.86 11.47 -17.81
N GLY A 2 -16.34 10.24 -17.79
CA GLY A 2 -16.94 9.09 -17.09
C GLY A 2 -16.89 9.15 -15.56
N VAL A 3 -16.73 10.34 -14.98
CA VAL A 3 -16.62 10.57 -13.54
C VAL A 3 -17.83 11.38 -13.07
N GLN A 4 -18.53 10.87 -12.07
CA GLN A 4 -19.71 11.46 -11.46
C GLN A 4 -19.39 11.97 -10.05
N ALA A 5 -19.84 13.17 -9.72
CA ALA A 5 -19.84 13.65 -8.34
C ALA A 5 -20.95 12.96 -7.53
N VAL A 6 -20.59 12.35 -6.40
CA VAL A 6 -21.50 11.68 -5.45
C VAL A 6 -21.75 12.57 -4.23
N LEU A 7 -20.69 13.22 -3.73
CA LEU A 7 -20.76 14.22 -2.66
C LEU A 7 -19.88 15.40 -3.04
N THR A 8 -20.44 16.60 -2.96
CA THR A 8 -19.70 17.86 -3.07
C THR A 8 -20.17 18.79 -1.97
N SER A 9 -19.22 19.36 -1.24
CA SER A 9 -19.49 20.41 -0.26
C SER A 9 -18.91 21.74 -0.72
N MET A 10 -19.43 22.84 -0.18
CA MET A 10 -18.78 24.13 -0.36
C MET A 10 -17.46 24.17 0.43
N CYS A 11 -16.45 24.74 -0.19
CA CYS A 11 -15.14 24.99 0.39
C CYS A 11 -14.98 26.51 0.46
N ASP A 12 -14.64 27.04 1.63
CA ASP A 12 -14.40 28.47 1.81
C ASP A 12 -13.01 28.73 2.39
N LEU A 13 -12.33 29.73 1.82
CA LEU A 13 -11.00 30.20 2.20
C LEU A 13 -9.94 29.08 2.32
N ARG A 14 -9.54 28.74 3.55
CA ARG A 14 -8.45 27.82 3.90
C ARG A 14 -8.93 26.50 4.49
N ASN A 15 -10.23 26.20 4.38
CA ASN A 15 -10.80 24.95 4.84
C ASN A 15 -10.78 23.91 3.72
N ALA A 16 -10.79 22.63 4.06
CA ALA A 16 -11.04 21.54 3.12
C ALA A 16 -12.30 20.80 3.57
N THR A 17 -13.17 20.46 2.64
CA THR A 17 -14.41 19.73 2.92
C THR A 17 -14.47 18.44 2.08
N PRO A 18 -15.24 17.41 2.50
CA PRO A 18 -15.19 16.11 1.85
C PRO A 18 -15.77 16.11 0.43
N TYR A 19 -15.09 15.42 -0.48
CA TYR A 19 -15.60 15.13 -1.83
C TYR A 19 -15.63 13.63 -2.07
N LEU A 20 -16.68 13.16 -2.74
CA LEU A 20 -16.79 11.78 -3.19
C LEU A 20 -17.14 11.76 -4.67
N PHE A 21 -16.35 11.05 -5.45
CA PHE A 21 -16.59 10.81 -6.86
C PHE A 21 -16.82 9.32 -7.11
N ALA A 22 -17.48 9.00 -8.22
CA ALA A 22 -17.63 7.64 -8.71
C ALA A 22 -17.31 7.57 -10.20
N THR A 23 -16.74 6.45 -10.62
CA THR A 23 -16.45 6.14 -12.02
C THR A 23 -16.57 4.64 -12.28
N THR A 24 -16.29 4.20 -13.50
CA THR A 24 -16.33 2.79 -13.91
C THR A 24 -14.93 2.19 -13.99
N GLY A 25 -14.81 0.86 -13.90
CA GLY A 25 -13.56 0.15 -14.13
C GLY A 25 -12.96 0.45 -15.51
N ALA A 26 -13.79 0.55 -16.54
CA ALA A 26 -13.37 0.91 -17.89
C ALA A 26 -12.74 2.32 -17.96
N GLU A 27 -13.33 3.33 -17.32
CA GLU A 27 -12.78 4.69 -17.29
C GLU A 27 -11.47 4.74 -16.47
N TRP A 28 -11.42 4.04 -15.33
CA TRP A 28 -10.18 3.90 -14.54
C TRP A 28 -9.02 3.31 -15.38
N LEU A 29 -9.30 2.26 -16.13
CA LEU A 29 -8.29 1.58 -16.96
C LEU A 29 -7.86 2.42 -18.17
N ALA A 30 -8.72 3.31 -18.67
CA ALA A 30 -8.44 4.20 -19.80
C ALA A 30 -7.69 5.48 -19.39
N ASN A 31 -7.75 5.87 -18.11
CA ASN A 31 -7.25 7.17 -17.65
C ASN A 31 -6.43 7.05 -16.35
N HIS A 32 -5.11 6.96 -16.50
CA HIS A 32 -4.18 6.83 -15.38
C HIS A 32 -4.21 7.98 -14.37
N ALA A 33 -4.63 9.19 -14.78
CA ALA A 33 -4.71 10.35 -13.89
C ALA A 33 -5.75 10.15 -12.77
N LEU A 34 -6.73 9.27 -12.95
CA LEU A 34 -7.73 8.94 -11.93
C LEU A 34 -7.15 8.20 -10.73
N GLY A 35 -5.96 7.59 -10.88
CA GLY A 35 -5.24 6.90 -9.82
C GLY A 35 -4.16 7.75 -9.16
N GLU A 36 -4.02 9.02 -9.51
CA GLU A 36 -3.11 9.93 -8.82
C GLU A 36 -3.68 10.35 -7.46
N GLU A 37 -2.81 10.42 -6.46
CA GLU A 37 -3.21 10.80 -5.12
C GLU A 37 -3.65 12.27 -5.07
N VAL A 38 -4.80 12.51 -4.44
CA VAL A 38 -5.21 13.84 -4.00
C VAL A 38 -5.04 13.91 -2.49
N PHE A 39 -4.05 14.68 -2.03
CA PHE A 39 -3.80 14.86 -0.60
C PHE A 39 -4.86 15.75 0.03
N GLY A 40 -5.94 15.14 0.52
CA GLY A 40 -7.09 15.82 1.11
C GLY A 40 -8.28 14.88 1.32
N PRO A 41 -9.42 15.39 1.82
CA PRO A 41 -10.59 14.58 2.13
C PRO A 41 -11.39 14.23 0.86
N LEU A 42 -10.79 13.50 -0.08
CA LEU A 42 -11.42 13.07 -1.33
C LEU A 42 -11.42 11.54 -1.43
N GLY A 43 -12.58 10.96 -1.76
CA GLY A 43 -12.70 9.55 -2.12
C GLY A 43 -13.12 9.36 -3.57
N LEU A 44 -12.67 8.25 -4.19
CA LEU A 44 -13.11 7.80 -5.51
C LEU A 44 -13.63 6.36 -5.42
N ILE A 45 -14.87 6.14 -5.84
CA ILE A 45 -15.47 4.81 -5.99
C ILE A 45 -15.30 4.36 -7.44
N VAL A 46 -14.58 3.27 -7.67
CA VAL A 46 -14.49 2.63 -8.99
C VAL A 46 -15.43 1.44 -9.02
N ARG A 47 -16.53 1.55 -9.78
CA ARG A 47 -17.49 0.46 -9.95
C ARG A 47 -17.04 -0.46 -11.07
N VAL A 48 -16.71 -1.69 -10.73
CA VAL A 48 -16.35 -2.74 -11.68
C VAL A 48 -17.55 -3.60 -12.02
N LYS A 49 -17.63 -4.09 -13.27
CA LYS A 49 -18.75 -4.90 -13.76
C LYS A 49 -18.73 -6.33 -13.25
N ASP A 50 -17.54 -6.88 -13.00
CA ASP A 50 -17.32 -8.28 -12.60
C ASP A 50 -15.94 -8.47 -11.94
N ALA A 51 -15.67 -9.70 -11.46
CA ALA A 51 -14.41 -10.07 -10.84
C ALA A 51 -13.21 -10.00 -11.80
N ALA A 52 -13.41 -10.21 -13.10
CA ALA A 52 -12.33 -10.12 -14.09
C ALA A 52 -11.88 -8.66 -14.27
N GLU A 53 -12.81 -7.71 -14.29
CA GLU A 53 -12.50 -6.28 -14.30
C GLU A 53 -11.90 -5.82 -12.96
N MET A 54 -12.37 -6.35 -11.83
CA MET A 54 -11.72 -6.12 -10.52
C MET A 54 -10.25 -6.52 -10.54
N MET A 55 -9.94 -7.71 -11.10
CA MET A 55 -8.58 -8.20 -11.27
C MET A 55 -7.74 -7.30 -12.19
N ALA A 56 -8.34 -6.80 -13.28
CA ALA A 56 -7.66 -5.87 -14.20
C ALA A 56 -7.32 -4.54 -13.49
N VAL A 57 -8.26 -3.98 -12.72
CA VAL A 57 -8.04 -2.78 -11.90
C VAL A 57 -6.95 -3.02 -10.85
N ALA A 58 -6.99 -4.13 -10.12
CA ALA A 58 -5.97 -4.47 -9.12
C ALA A 58 -4.56 -4.57 -9.74
N ARG A 59 -4.45 -5.13 -10.96
CA ARG A 59 -3.18 -5.22 -11.69
C ARG A 59 -2.69 -3.85 -12.18
N SER A 60 -3.59 -2.92 -12.49
CA SER A 60 -3.22 -1.58 -12.97
C SER A 60 -2.70 -0.65 -11.87
N LEU A 61 -2.95 -0.98 -10.60
CA LEU A 61 -2.43 -0.21 -9.46
C LEU A 61 -0.91 -0.05 -9.54
N ARG A 62 -0.40 1.14 -9.23
CA ARG A 62 1.03 1.33 -8.93
C ARG A 62 1.33 0.86 -7.51
N GLY A 63 2.60 0.86 -7.10
CA GLY A 63 2.97 0.51 -5.73
C GLY A 63 2.26 1.38 -4.69
N GLN A 64 1.69 0.73 -3.67
CA GLN A 64 0.90 1.31 -2.59
C GLN A 64 1.55 1.06 -1.23
N LEU A 65 1.25 1.90 -0.23
CA LEU A 65 1.58 1.56 1.16
C LEU A 65 0.70 0.39 1.65
N THR A 66 -0.58 0.43 1.29
CA THR A 66 -1.57 -0.54 1.74
C THR A 66 -2.51 -0.96 0.64
N CYS A 67 -2.98 -2.21 0.68
CA CYS A 67 -4.18 -2.67 -0.02
C CYS A 67 -5.13 -3.32 1.00
N THR A 68 -6.41 -2.95 0.96
CA THR A 68 -7.42 -3.46 1.89
C THR A 68 -8.43 -4.32 1.16
N LEU A 69 -8.80 -5.45 1.76
CA LEU A 69 -9.97 -6.24 1.36
C LEU A 69 -11.09 -6.06 2.40
N HIS A 70 -12.30 -5.78 1.94
CA HIS A 70 -13.51 -5.91 2.76
C HIS A 70 -14.28 -7.09 2.22
N LEU A 71 -14.46 -8.14 3.03
CA LEU A 71 -14.93 -9.44 2.59
C LEU A 71 -15.60 -10.24 3.70
N ASP A 72 -16.45 -11.19 3.31
CA ASP A 72 -16.93 -12.26 4.18
C ASP A 72 -16.46 -13.65 3.72
N ALA A 73 -17.00 -14.72 4.32
CA ALA A 73 -16.60 -16.08 4.02
C ALA A 73 -16.87 -16.49 2.55
N ALA A 74 -17.94 -15.97 1.93
CA ALA A 74 -18.32 -16.29 0.56
C ALA A 74 -17.33 -15.72 -0.47
N ASP A 75 -16.61 -14.66 -0.12
CA ASP A 75 -15.65 -13.97 -0.98
C ASP A 75 -14.25 -14.63 -0.99
N THR A 76 -14.02 -15.63 -0.13
CA THR A 76 -12.68 -16.21 0.10
C THR A 76 -11.99 -16.65 -1.19
N ALA A 77 -12.72 -17.28 -2.11
CA ALA A 77 -12.14 -17.75 -3.37
C ALA A 77 -11.64 -16.57 -4.25
N LEU A 78 -12.44 -15.51 -4.37
CA LEU A 78 -12.03 -14.31 -5.11
C LEU A 78 -10.86 -13.59 -4.42
N ALA A 79 -10.87 -13.53 -3.09
CA ALA A 79 -9.77 -12.95 -2.32
C ALA A 79 -8.46 -13.71 -2.54
N GLN A 80 -8.49 -15.05 -2.57
CA GLN A 80 -7.34 -15.89 -2.86
C GLN A 80 -6.76 -15.58 -4.25
N ASP A 81 -7.61 -15.34 -5.25
CA ASP A 81 -7.16 -14.96 -6.60
C ASP A 81 -6.49 -13.57 -6.61
N LEU A 82 -6.97 -12.63 -5.79
CA LEU A 82 -6.44 -11.26 -5.69
C LEU A 82 -5.12 -11.18 -4.91
N MET A 83 -4.92 -12.02 -3.89
CA MET A 83 -3.79 -11.94 -2.97
C MET A 83 -2.41 -11.87 -3.67
N PRO A 84 -2.08 -12.74 -4.64
CA PRO A 84 -0.79 -12.67 -5.33
C PRO A 84 -0.56 -11.35 -6.09
N VAL A 85 -1.62 -10.65 -6.47
CA VAL A 85 -1.52 -9.31 -7.07
C VAL A 85 -1.30 -8.28 -5.98
N LEU A 86 -2.13 -8.27 -4.93
CA LEU A 86 -2.07 -7.27 -3.86
C LEU A 86 -0.75 -7.30 -3.09
N GLU A 87 -0.20 -8.48 -2.82
CA GLU A 87 1.12 -8.66 -2.18
C GLU A 87 2.26 -8.04 -3.00
N ARG A 88 2.10 -7.96 -4.33
CA ARG A 88 3.07 -7.32 -5.23
C ARG A 88 2.81 -5.82 -5.40
N LYS A 89 1.68 -5.32 -4.92
CA LYS A 89 1.30 -3.90 -4.97
C LYS A 89 1.57 -3.18 -3.66
N ALA A 90 1.39 -3.80 -2.50
CA ALA A 90 1.45 -3.14 -1.21
C ALA A 90 2.48 -3.74 -0.25
N GLY A 91 3.04 -2.91 0.64
CA GLY A 91 3.85 -3.39 1.76
C GLY A 91 3.00 -4.00 2.88
N ARG A 92 1.76 -3.53 3.06
CA ARG A 92 0.82 -4.06 4.05
C ARG A 92 -0.53 -4.36 3.42
N VAL A 93 -0.94 -5.63 3.48
CA VAL A 93 -2.29 -6.06 3.09
C VAL A 93 -3.10 -6.27 4.37
N LEU A 94 -4.34 -5.80 4.40
CA LEU A 94 -5.24 -5.94 5.55
C LEU A 94 -6.65 -6.32 5.10
N ALA A 95 -7.43 -6.87 6.02
CA ALA A 95 -8.82 -7.24 5.80
C ALA A 95 -9.74 -6.63 6.86
N ASN A 96 -10.95 -6.25 6.46
CA ASN A 96 -12.06 -5.87 7.34
C ASN A 96 -11.72 -4.76 8.35
N GLY A 97 -10.94 -3.78 7.90
CA GLY A 97 -10.56 -2.58 8.65
C GLY A 97 -10.02 -1.50 7.72
N PHE A 98 -9.81 -0.28 8.25
CA PHE A 98 -9.31 0.84 7.45
C PHE A 98 -7.79 0.99 7.57
N PRO A 99 -7.09 1.41 6.49
CA PRO A 99 -5.62 1.41 6.44
C PRO A 99 -4.95 2.53 7.25
N THR A 100 -5.73 3.49 7.78
CA THR A 100 -5.23 4.72 8.42
C THR A 100 -4.40 4.45 9.67
N GLY A 101 -4.75 3.43 10.46
CA GLY A 101 -3.99 3.00 11.62
C GLY A 101 -2.66 2.34 11.21
N VAL A 102 -1.56 2.77 11.83
CA VAL A 102 -0.21 2.21 11.67
C VAL A 102 0.35 1.87 13.06
N GLU A 103 0.27 0.61 13.45
CA GLU A 103 0.82 0.11 14.70
C GLU A 103 2.37 0.10 14.69
N VAL A 104 2.98 0.46 15.82
CA VAL A 104 4.43 0.39 16.01
C VAL A 104 4.77 -0.96 16.66
N CYS A 105 4.92 -2.00 15.83
CA CYS A 105 5.22 -3.37 16.27
C CYS A 105 6.30 -4.04 15.42
N ASP A 106 6.78 -5.20 15.84
CA ASP A 106 7.85 -5.94 15.15
C ASP A 106 7.47 -6.39 13.73
N ALA A 107 6.19 -6.71 13.52
CA ALA A 107 5.66 -7.22 12.25
C ALA A 107 5.29 -6.11 11.25
N MET A 108 5.43 -4.82 11.61
CA MET A 108 4.97 -3.72 10.77
C MET A 108 5.80 -3.57 9.49
N VAL A 109 5.10 -3.40 8.37
CA VAL A 109 5.66 -2.99 7.08
C VAL A 109 4.98 -1.70 6.63
N HIS A 110 5.58 -0.56 6.97
CA HIS A 110 5.18 0.76 6.49
C HIS A 110 6.10 1.17 5.34
N GLY A 111 5.65 0.91 4.12
CA GLY A 111 6.42 1.02 2.89
C GLY A 111 5.71 0.22 1.79
N GLY A 112 6.41 -0.04 0.69
CA GLY A 112 5.88 -0.81 -0.43
C GLY A 112 6.66 -0.54 -1.72
N PRO A 113 6.29 -1.19 -2.83
CA PRO A 113 6.88 -0.92 -4.13
C PRO A 113 6.74 0.57 -4.52
N TYR A 114 7.65 1.07 -5.33
CA TYR A 114 7.54 2.43 -5.87
C TYR A 114 6.20 2.64 -6.61
N PRO A 115 5.50 3.79 -6.44
CA PRO A 115 5.93 5.03 -5.78
C PRO A 115 5.71 5.11 -4.26
N ALA A 116 5.12 4.11 -3.62
CA ALA A 116 4.87 4.16 -2.17
C ALA A 116 6.14 4.30 -1.33
N SER A 117 7.25 3.74 -1.81
CA SER A 117 8.56 3.95 -1.23
C SER A 117 9.66 3.91 -2.28
N THR A 118 10.78 4.55 -1.97
CA THR A 118 12.07 4.33 -2.66
C THR A 118 12.92 3.27 -1.97
N ASN A 119 12.44 2.71 -0.85
CA ASN A 119 13.12 1.61 -0.16
C ASN A 119 12.75 0.26 -0.78
N PHE A 120 13.74 -0.42 -1.37
CA PHE A 120 13.57 -1.74 -1.98
C PHE A 120 13.47 -2.87 -0.93
N GLY A 121 12.36 -2.92 -0.19
CA GLY A 121 12.03 -4.01 0.74
C GLY A 121 12.19 -3.71 2.24
N ALA A 122 12.58 -2.49 2.62
CA ALA A 122 12.63 -2.07 4.02
C ALA A 122 11.31 -1.43 4.49
N THR A 123 11.10 -1.38 5.81
CA THR A 123 10.01 -0.65 6.47
C THR A 123 10.53 0.62 7.14
N SER A 124 9.72 1.68 7.19
CA SER A 124 10.06 2.91 7.93
C SER A 124 9.50 2.96 9.36
N VAL A 125 8.58 2.06 9.72
CA VAL A 125 7.96 1.93 11.05
C VAL A 125 8.12 0.49 11.55
N GLY A 126 8.24 0.32 12.87
CA GLY A 126 8.49 -0.98 13.50
C GLY A 126 9.98 -1.28 13.67
N THR A 127 10.30 -2.33 14.43
CA THR A 127 11.68 -2.63 14.83
C THR A 127 12.57 -3.04 13.66
N LEU A 128 12.02 -3.68 12.62
CA LEU A 128 12.74 -4.00 11.38
C LEU A 128 13.28 -2.76 10.65
N SER A 129 12.78 -1.55 10.96
CA SER A 129 13.25 -0.31 10.36
C SER A 129 14.69 0.05 10.70
N ILE A 130 15.26 -0.53 11.78
CA ILE A 130 16.68 -0.37 12.15
C ILE A 130 17.61 -0.87 11.04
N ARG A 131 17.19 -1.89 10.27
CA ARG A 131 17.99 -2.50 9.20
C ARG A 131 18.34 -1.53 8.07
N ARG A 132 17.63 -0.41 7.94
CA ARG A 132 17.94 0.66 6.97
C ARG A 132 19.28 1.36 7.26
N PHE A 133 19.76 1.28 8.49
CA PHE A 133 20.96 1.96 8.96
C PHE A 133 22.12 0.99 9.24
N LEU A 134 21.97 -0.28 8.84
CA LEU A 134 22.96 -1.33 9.03
C LEU A 134 23.46 -1.84 7.68
N ARG A 135 24.71 -2.30 7.64
CA ARG A 135 25.26 -3.09 6.53
C ARG A 135 25.99 -4.32 7.09
N PRO A 136 25.80 -5.52 6.51
CA PRO A 136 26.56 -6.68 6.92
C PRO A 136 28.05 -6.54 6.54
N VAL A 137 28.93 -7.16 7.33
CA VAL A 137 30.35 -7.33 7.06
C VAL A 137 30.70 -8.79 7.36
N CYS A 138 31.47 -9.43 6.47
CA CYS A 138 31.97 -10.79 6.66
C CYS A 138 33.43 -10.73 7.12
N TYR A 139 33.77 -11.54 8.12
CA TYR A 139 35.12 -11.70 8.64
C TYR A 139 35.57 -13.15 8.39
N GLN A 140 36.71 -13.33 7.72
CA GLN A 140 37.22 -14.65 7.34
C GLN A 140 38.69 -14.77 7.77
N ASN A 141 39.02 -15.83 8.53
CA ASN A 141 40.38 -16.11 9.02
C ASN A 141 41.03 -14.96 9.82
N LEU A 142 40.22 -14.20 10.58
CA LEU A 142 40.73 -13.18 11.51
C LEU A 142 41.09 -13.85 12.85
N PRO A 143 42.21 -13.46 13.48
CA PRO A 143 42.45 -13.76 14.89
C PRO A 143 41.36 -13.18 15.79
N ASP A 144 40.98 -13.88 16.87
CA ASP A 144 39.89 -13.47 17.79
C ASP A 144 40.07 -12.05 18.36
N ALA A 145 41.32 -11.65 18.64
CA ALA A 145 41.64 -10.32 19.15
C ALA A 145 41.28 -9.18 18.17
N LEU A 146 41.08 -9.49 16.88
CA LEU A 146 40.66 -8.54 15.85
C LEU A 146 39.17 -8.57 15.55
N LEU A 147 38.42 -9.54 16.08
CA LEU A 147 36.96 -9.56 15.92
C LEU A 147 36.31 -8.44 16.74
N PRO A 148 35.17 -7.87 16.30
CA PRO A 148 34.35 -7.01 17.15
C PRO A 148 33.79 -7.79 18.34
N ASP A 149 33.49 -7.11 19.44
CA ASP A 149 33.05 -7.75 20.69
C ASP A 149 31.80 -8.62 20.52
N ASP A 150 30.85 -8.20 19.67
CA ASP A 150 29.64 -8.97 19.36
C ASP A 150 29.89 -10.34 18.71
N LEU A 151 31.09 -10.58 18.19
CA LEU A 151 31.50 -11.82 17.51
C LEU A 151 32.61 -12.59 18.24
N ARG A 152 33.08 -12.08 19.38
CA ARG A 152 34.05 -12.80 20.22
C ARG A 152 33.32 -13.89 21.03
N GLY A 153 33.96 -15.05 21.16
CA GLY A 153 33.51 -16.14 22.02
C GLY A 153 33.85 -15.89 23.49
#